data_AF-A0A972MK61-F1
#
_entry.id   AF-A0A972MK61-F1
#
_cell.length_a   1.000
_cell.length_b   1.000
_cell.length_c   1.000
_cell.angle_alpha   90.00
_cell.angle_beta   90.00
_cell.angle_gamma   90.00
#
_symmetry.space_group_name_H-M   'P 1'
#
loop_
_entity.id
_entity.type
_entity.pdbx_description
1 polymer ?
#
loop_
_entity_poly.entity_id
_entity_poly.type
_entity_poly.pdbx_seq_one_letter_code
_entity_poly.pdbx_strand_id
1 'polypeptide(L)'
;MNILKLAFSILLKPKDFLQKDFIEKLSYSFTLRYMLTLALIGPILSFYSMFIIENISIGKTILYCITTYVLDIICVYIFAYILSFFEKEGNFFTFFKITVFSSTAIWISDIVDIHQILRPLSSLGLLYSLYLLYIAFKNFSIPSKRILAYISLFVILYILNALVAESIVQNPLVAKILKEI
;
A
#
# COMPACT_ATOMS: atom_id res chain seq x y z
N MET A 1 3.59 12.66 17.20
CA MET A 1 3.72 13.21 15.83
C MET A 1 2.40 12.98 15.09
N ASN A 2 1.93 13.95 14.29
CA ASN A 2 0.69 13.82 13.52
C ASN A 2 0.95 12.98 12.26
N ILE A 3 0.04 12.02 11.94
CA ILE A 3 0.12 11.10 10.79
C ILE A 3 0.22 11.86 9.47
N LEU A 4 -0.64 12.87 9.25
CA LEU A 4 -0.67 13.63 8.01
C LEU A 4 0.62 14.42 7.80
N LYS A 5 1.11 15.08 8.85
CA LYS A 5 2.37 15.82 8.80
C LYS A 5 3.54 14.89 8.45
N LEU A 6 3.56 13.68 9.01
CA LEU A 6 4.58 12.70 8.68
C LEU A 6 4.48 12.22 7.23
N ALA A 7 3.27 11.92 6.74
CA ALA A 7 3.06 11.48 5.37
C ALA A 7 3.57 12.51 4.35
N PHE A 8 3.20 13.78 4.51
CA PHE A 8 3.73 14.86 3.68
C PHE A 8 5.24 15.02 3.82
N SER A 9 5.79 14.82 5.02
CA SER A 9 7.24 14.92 5.23
C SER A 9 8.00 13.81 4.52
N ILE A 10 7.48 12.58 4.53
CA ILE A 10 8.04 11.45 3.77
C ILE A 10 7.97 11.74 2.27
N LEU A 11 6.84 12.27 1.79
CA LEU A 11 6.67 12.58 0.37
C LEU A 11 7.59 13.71 -0.10
N LEU A 12 7.73 14.78 0.69
CA LEU A 12 8.47 15.98 0.27
C LEU A 12 9.97 15.91 0.60
N LYS A 13 10.34 15.21 1.68
CA LYS A 13 11.71 15.12 2.19
C LYS A 13 12.11 13.67 2.51
N PRO A 14 12.05 12.76 1.52
CA PRO A 14 12.25 11.34 1.76
C PRO A 14 13.63 11.00 2.34
N LYS A 15 14.69 11.74 1.96
CA LYS A 15 16.06 11.52 2.45
C LYS A 15 16.23 11.79 3.94
N ASP A 16 15.40 12.65 4.53
CA ASP A 16 15.47 13.01 5.94
C ASP A 16 14.67 12.02 6.79
N PHE A 17 13.51 11.59 6.28
CA PHE A 17 12.54 10.78 7.03
C PHE A 17 12.65 9.27 6.77
N LEU A 18 13.39 8.83 5.75
CA LEU A 18 13.68 7.41 5.50
C LEU A 18 15.08 6.99 5.97
N GLN A 19 15.69 7.76 6.87
CA GLN A 19 16.95 7.37 7.49
C GLN A 19 16.73 6.23 8.49
N LYS A 20 17.75 5.37 8.61
CA LYS A 20 17.74 4.22 9.52
C LYS A 20 17.40 4.64 10.96
N ASP A 21 18.09 5.65 11.48
CA ASP A 21 17.89 6.16 12.84
C ASP A 21 16.46 6.65 13.11
N PHE A 22 15.82 7.26 12.11
CA PHE A 22 14.46 7.76 12.25
C PHE A 22 13.45 6.61 12.27
N ILE A 23 13.59 5.68 11.32
CA ILE A 23 12.71 4.50 11.20
C ILE A 23 12.83 3.62 12.45
N GLU A 24 14.03 3.38 12.96
CA GLU A 24 14.23 2.53 14.13
C GLU A 24 13.58 3.13 15.39
N LYS A 25 13.65 4.45 15.58
CA LYS A 25 13.04 5.16 16.72
C LYS A 25 11.51 5.14 16.73
N LEU A 26 10.85 4.94 15.60
CA LEU A 26 9.39 4.94 15.53
C LEU A 26 8.78 3.72 16.23
N SER A 27 7.73 3.94 17.01
CA SER A 27 7.01 2.83 17.67
C SER A 27 6.23 2.01 16.65
N TYR A 28 6.25 0.68 16.78
CA TYR A 28 5.45 -0.23 15.96
C TYR A 28 3.95 0.11 16.00
N SER A 29 3.40 0.39 17.18
CA SER A 29 1.99 0.77 17.35
C SER A 29 1.65 2.03 16.54
N PHE A 30 2.56 3.00 16.52
CA PHE A 30 2.38 4.21 15.71
C PHE A 30 2.41 3.90 14.21
N THR A 31 3.37 3.11 13.73
CA THR A 31 3.47 2.69 12.32
C THR A 31 2.25 1.88 11.88
N LEU A 32 1.74 1.00 12.73
CA LEU A 32 0.53 0.22 12.45
C LEU A 32 -0.68 1.13 12.31
N ARG A 33 -0.88 2.09 13.23
CA ARG A 33 -1.97 3.09 13.11
C ARG A 33 -1.82 3.96 11.87
N TYR A 34 -0.60 4.34 11.52
CA TYR A 34 -0.28 5.08 10.29
C TYR A 34 -0.71 4.30 9.04
N MET A 35 -0.28 3.04 8.93
CA MET A 35 -0.64 2.12 7.83
C MET A 35 -2.16 1.97 7.74
N LEU A 36 -2.82 1.60 8.84
CA LEU A 36 -4.27 1.37 8.85
C LEU A 36 -5.07 2.60 8.43
N THR A 37 -4.57 3.80 8.77
CA THR A 37 -5.24 5.06 8.43
C THR A 37 -5.07 5.41 6.95
N LEU A 38 -3.85 5.31 6.42
CA LEU A 38 -3.59 5.68 5.03
C LEU A 38 -4.10 4.62 4.05
N ALA A 39 -3.95 3.33 4.36
CA ALA A 39 -4.48 2.25 3.53
C ALA A 39 -6.01 2.30 3.39
N LEU A 40 -6.71 3.04 4.27
CA LEU A 40 -8.16 3.21 4.21
C LEU A 40 -8.59 4.22 3.12
N ILE A 41 -7.67 5.06 2.63
CA ILE A 41 -7.96 6.07 1.60
C ILE A 41 -8.49 5.39 0.34
N GLY A 42 -7.76 4.43 -0.22
CA GLY A 42 -8.18 3.69 -1.42
C GLY A 42 -9.58 3.07 -1.33
N PRO A 43 -9.89 2.26 -0.31
CA PRO A 43 -11.22 1.69 -0.10
C PRO A 43 -12.34 2.74 0.02
N ILE A 44 -12.14 3.84 0.75
CA ILE A 44 -13.16 4.89 0.90
C ILE A 44 -13.45 5.55 -0.46
N LEU A 45 -12.40 5.80 -1.24
CA LEU A 45 -12.53 6.45 -2.54
C LEU A 45 -13.07 5.52 -3.62
N SER A 46 -12.69 4.25 -3.57
CA SER A 46 -13.26 3.19 -4.40
C SER A 46 -14.75 3.03 -4.12
N PHE A 47 -15.16 3.11 -2.85
CA PHE A 47 -16.57 3.10 -2.49
C PHE A 47 -17.32 4.25 -3.16
N TYR A 48 -16.80 5.46 -3.05
CA TYR A 48 -17.39 6.64 -3.69
C TYR A 48 -17.49 6.47 -5.21
N SER A 49 -16.40 6.09 -5.86
CA SER A 49 -16.36 5.91 -7.33
C SER A 49 -17.33 4.83 -7.80
N MET A 50 -17.25 3.63 -7.23
CA MET A 50 -18.07 2.49 -7.67
C MET A 50 -19.55 2.66 -7.33
N PHE A 51 -19.88 3.13 -6.13
CA PHE A 51 -21.28 3.23 -5.71
C PHE A 51 -21.98 4.47 -6.27
N ILE A 52 -21.34 5.64 -6.21
CA ILE A 52 -21.99 6.92 -6.56
C ILE A 52 -21.81 7.26 -8.04
N ILE A 53 -20.62 7.03 -8.61
CA ILE A 53 -20.34 7.39 -10.01
C ILE A 53 -20.77 6.26 -10.95
N GLU A 54 -20.40 5.02 -10.64
CA GLU A 54 -20.63 3.87 -11.52
C GLU A 54 -21.94 3.12 -11.23
N ASN A 55 -22.68 3.50 -10.17
CA ASN A 55 -23.94 2.86 -9.74
C ASN A 55 -23.84 1.33 -9.55
N ILE A 56 -22.69 0.83 -9.10
CA ILE A 56 -22.50 -0.57 -8.76
C ILE A 56 -23.27 -0.90 -7.48
N SER A 57 -23.85 -2.10 -7.42
CA SER A 57 -24.60 -2.57 -6.25
C SER A 57 -23.79 -2.47 -4.96
N ILE A 58 -24.43 -1.96 -3.89
CA ILE A 58 -23.79 -1.73 -2.59
C ILE A 58 -23.02 -2.94 -2.04
N GLY A 59 -23.59 -4.15 -2.16
CA GLY A 59 -22.94 -5.38 -1.67
C GLY A 59 -21.61 -5.68 -2.37
N LYS A 60 -21.53 -5.49 -3.69
CA LYS A 60 -20.30 -5.64 -4.46
C LYS A 60 -19.27 -4.56 -4.10
N THR A 61 -19.72 -3.32 -3.94
CA THR A 61 -18.84 -2.21 -3.59
C THR A 61 -18.22 -2.40 -2.21
N ILE A 62 -19.02 -2.78 -1.21
CA ILE A 62 -18.52 -3.07 0.15
C ILE A 62 -17.54 -4.25 0.12
N LEU A 63 -17.88 -5.32 -0.60
CA LEU A 63 -16.98 -6.47 -0.73
C LEU A 63 -15.65 -6.07 -1.36
N TYR A 64 -15.66 -5.27 -2.43
CA TYR A 64 -14.45 -4.75 -3.06
C TYR A 64 -13.60 -3.99 -2.04
N CYS A 65 -14.20 -3.02 -1.34
CA CYS A 65 -13.51 -2.16 -0.39
C CYS A 65 -12.88 -2.94 0.76
N ILE A 66 -13.59 -3.92 1.33
CA ILE A 66 -13.06 -4.77 2.40
C ILE A 66 -11.92 -5.64 1.86
N THR A 67 -12.09 -6.22 0.68
CA THR A 67 -11.11 -7.11 0.07
C THR A 67 -9.82 -6.37 -0.24
N THR A 68 -9.88 -5.21 -0.91
CA THR A 68 -8.70 -4.40 -1.23
C THR A 68 -8.00 -3.92 0.04
N TYR A 69 -8.75 -3.49 1.06
CA TYR A 69 -8.16 -3.05 2.32
C TYR A 69 -7.38 -4.17 3.02
N VAL A 70 -7.99 -5.34 3.15
CA VAL A 70 -7.36 -6.49 3.82
C VAL A 70 -6.15 -6.98 3.02
N LEU A 71 -6.28 -7.09 1.69
CA LEU A 71 -5.18 -7.52 0.84
C LEU A 71 -4.01 -6.54 0.84
N ASP A 72 -4.26 -5.23 0.87
CA ASP A 72 -3.20 -4.22 0.93
C ASP A 72 -2.40 -4.32 2.24
N ILE A 73 -3.08 -4.53 3.37
CA ILE A 73 -2.42 -4.81 4.65
C ILE A 73 -1.61 -6.11 4.54
N ILE A 74 -2.18 -7.18 3.98
CA ILE A 74 -1.49 -8.46 3.79
C ILE A 74 -0.23 -8.28 2.93
N CYS A 75 -0.29 -7.51 1.84
CA CYS A 75 0.84 -7.21 0.97
C CYS A 75 2.00 -6.57 1.75
N VAL A 76 1.71 -5.60 2.62
CA VAL A 76 2.71 -4.97 3.48
C VAL A 76 3.38 -5.99 4.40
N TYR A 77 2.59 -6.85 5.05
CA TYR A 77 3.12 -7.89 5.94
C TYR A 77 3.95 -8.94 5.21
N ILE A 78 3.46 -9.44 4.07
CA ILE A 78 4.17 -10.41 3.23
C ILE A 78 5.51 -9.82 2.77
N PHE A 79 5.50 -8.59 2.26
CA PHE A 79 6.72 -7.96 1.78
C PHE A 79 7.75 -7.76 2.90
N ALA A 80 7.31 -7.25 4.05
CA ALA A 80 8.16 -7.10 5.23
C ALA A 80 8.74 -8.43 5.71
N TYR A 81 7.94 -9.49 5.70
CA TYR A 81 8.37 -10.83 6.06
C TYR A 81 9.44 -11.36 5.10
N ILE A 82 9.21 -11.23 3.79
CA ILE A 82 10.18 -11.65 2.76
C ILE A 82 11.50 -10.91 2.97
N LEU A 83 11.49 -9.59 3.16
CA LEU A 83 12.71 -8.84 3.45
C LEU A 83 13.43 -9.34 4.71
N SER A 84 12.69 -9.57 5.80
CA SER A 84 13.27 -10.08 7.06
C SER A 84 13.87 -11.48 6.95
N PHE A 85 13.37 -12.29 6.01
CA PHE A 85 13.88 -13.63 5.76
C PHE A 85 15.20 -13.60 4.98
N PHE A 86 15.32 -12.71 4.00
CA PHE A 86 16.49 -12.63 3.11
C PHE A 86 17.58 -11.67 3.57
N GLU A 87 17.26 -10.69 4.42
CA GLU A 87 18.22 -9.71 4.93
C GLU A 87 18.57 -9.98 6.39
N LYS A 88 19.85 -10.32 6.62
CA LYS A 88 20.37 -10.72 7.94
C LYS A 88 20.42 -9.58 8.96
N GLU A 89 20.47 -8.33 8.49
CA GLU A 89 20.72 -7.16 9.33
C GLU A 89 19.43 -6.48 9.84
N GLY A 90 18.25 -6.93 9.40
CA GLY A 90 16.97 -6.32 9.79
C GLY A 90 16.02 -7.33 10.39
N ASN A 91 15.27 -6.92 11.40
CA ASN A 91 14.14 -7.70 11.90
C ASN A 91 12.85 -7.35 11.13
N PHE A 92 11.83 -8.18 11.31
CA PHE A 92 10.51 -7.96 10.72
C PHE A 92 9.97 -6.54 10.95
N PHE A 93 10.11 -6.00 12.17
CA PHE A 93 9.59 -4.67 12.51
C PHE A 93 10.26 -3.54 11.73
N THR A 94 11.56 -3.64 11.50
CA THR A 94 12.31 -2.66 10.70
C THR A 94 11.82 -2.67 9.24
N PHE A 95 11.71 -3.85 8.64
CA PHE A 95 11.23 -3.97 7.26
C PHE A 95 9.74 -3.65 7.10
N PHE A 96 8.93 -3.92 8.12
CA PHE A 96 7.55 -3.49 8.18
C PHE A 96 7.45 -1.97 8.07
N LYS A 97 8.23 -1.22 8.85
CA LYS A 97 8.24 0.24 8.79
C LYS A 97 8.72 0.77 7.44
N ILE A 98 9.79 0.17 6.87
CA ILE A 98 10.29 0.54 5.54
C ILE A 98 9.17 0.38 4.50
N THR A 99 8.46 -0.74 4.55
CA THR A 99 7.38 -1.07 3.63
C THR A 99 6.24 -0.07 3.78
N VAL A 100 5.74 0.13 5.01
CA VAL A 100 4.66 1.08 5.32
C VAL A 100 4.99 2.50 4.84
N PHE A 101 6.20 3.00 5.10
CA PHE A 101 6.54 4.35 4.69
C PHE A 101 6.75 4.49 3.20
N SER A 102 7.23 3.45 2.52
CA SER A 102 7.36 3.44 1.06
C SER A 102 6.00 3.38 0.37
N SER A 103 5.03 2.64 0.93
CA SER A 103 3.65 2.56 0.42
C SER A 103 2.84 3.85 0.56
N THR A 104 3.32 4.84 1.32
CA THR A 104 2.66 6.13 1.55
C THR A 104 2.19 6.80 0.25
N ALA A 105 3.00 6.72 -0.82
CA ALA A 105 2.67 7.42 -2.06
C ALA A 105 1.58 6.72 -2.88
N ILE A 106 1.50 5.38 -2.84
CA ILE A 106 0.39 4.63 -3.45
C ILE A 106 -0.92 5.01 -2.75
N TRP A 107 -0.99 4.92 -1.42
CA TRP A 107 -2.22 5.23 -0.69
C TRP A 107 -2.70 6.67 -0.88
N ILE A 108 -1.79 7.62 -1.02
CA ILE A 108 -2.15 9.02 -1.29
C ILE A 108 -2.56 9.21 -2.75
N SER A 109 -1.99 8.45 -3.68
CA SER A 109 -2.35 8.54 -5.09
C SER A 109 -3.75 8.02 -5.41
N ASP A 110 -4.33 7.18 -4.55
CA ASP A 110 -5.72 6.72 -4.67
C ASP A 110 -6.72 7.89 -4.68
N ILE A 111 -6.34 9.07 -4.16
CA ILE A 111 -7.13 10.33 -4.26
C ILE A 111 -7.46 10.67 -5.72
N VAL A 112 -6.55 10.36 -6.62
CA VAL A 112 -6.67 10.68 -8.04
C VAL A 112 -7.43 9.58 -8.79
N ASP A 113 -7.56 8.38 -8.23
CA ASP A 113 -8.26 7.23 -8.83
C ASP A 113 -9.79 7.36 -8.81
N ILE A 114 -10.35 8.33 -8.07
CA ILE A 114 -11.80 8.57 -7.98
C ILE A 114 -12.42 8.71 -9.38
N HIS A 115 -11.72 9.37 -10.31
CA HIS A 115 -12.18 9.57 -11.67
C HIS A 115 -11.41 8.70 -12.65
N GLN A 116 -12.14 7.91 -13.45
CA GLN A 116 -11.56 7.01 -14.45
C GLN A 116 -10.54 7.69 -15.39
N ILE A 117 -10.81 8.93 -15.82
CA ILE A 117 -9.93 9.71 -16.70
C ILE A 117 -8.58 10.03 -16.02
N LEU A 118 -8.56 10.14 -14.69
CA LEU A 118 -7.39 10.49 -13.91
C LEU A 118 -6.63 9.27 -13.40
N ARG A 119 -7.17 8.05 -13.48
CA ARG A 119 -6.50 6.80 -13.05
C ARG A 119 -5.09 6.63 -13.60
N PRO A 120 -4.75 7.01 -14.84
CA PRO A 120 -3.35 6.93 -15.29
C PRO A 120 -2.38 7.73 -14.41
N LEU A 121 -2.83 8.79 -13.74
CA LEU A 121 -1.99 9.59 -12.84
C LEU A 121 -1.73 8.88 -11.50
N SER A 122 -2.55 7.94 -11.05
CA SER A 122 -2.27 7.18 -9.82
C SER A 122 -1.04 6.28 -9.96
N SER A 123 -0.71 5.88 -11.20
CA SER A 123 0.54 5.17 -11.49
C SER A 123 1.79 5.95 -11.07
N LEU A 124 1.71 7.29 -10.98
CA LEU A 124 2.79 8.12 -10.45
C LEU A 124 3.02 7.85 -8.94
N GLY A 125 1.98 7.53 -8.19
CA GLY A 125 2.10 7.14 -6.78
C GLY A 125 2.80 5.79 -6.61
N LEU A 126 2.51 4.83 -7.50
CA LEU A 126 3.26 3.57 -7.57
C LEU A 126 4.73 3.84 -7.87
N LEU A 127 5.04 4.58 -8.94
CA LEU A 127 6.41 4.93 -9.32
C LEU A 127 7.16 5.66 -8.20
N TYR A 128 6.49 6.60 -7.52
CA TYR A 128 7.08 7.32 -6.40
C TYR A 128 7.30 6.41 -5.18
N SER A 129 6.41 5.46 -4.91
CA SER A 129 6.62 4.45 -3.86
C SER A 129 7.84 3.58 -4.13
N LEU A 130 8.10 3.22 -5.41
CA LEU A 130 9.32 2.49 -5.78
C LEU A 130 10.57 3.33 -5.51
N TYR A 131 10.51 4.63 -5.77
CA TYR A 131 11.59 5.56 -5.44
C TYR A 131 11.81 5.70 -3.93
N LEU A 132 10.75 5.81 -3.13
CA LEU A 132 10.83 5.82 -1.67
C LEU A 132 11.47 4.54 -1.15
N LEU A 133 11.06 3.39 -1.69
CA LEU A 133 11.59 2.09 -1.34
C LEU A 133 13.08 1.97 -1.70
N TYR A 134 13.47 2.46 -2.88
CA TYR A 134 14.88 2.53 -3.29
C TYR A 134 15.72 3.36 -2.32
N ILE A 135 15.24 4.54 -1.90
CA ILE A 135 15.94 5.37 -0.90
C ILE A 135 16.07 4.64 0.43
N ALA A 136 14.97 4.06 0.92
CA ALA A 136 14.98 3.33 2.19
C ALA A 136 16.00 2.18 2.13
N PHE A 137 16.00 1.36 1.09
CA PHE A 137 16.96 0.27 0.93
C PHE A 137 18.41 0.74 0.87
N LYS A 138 18.69 1.86 0.21
CA LYS A 138 20.03 2.45 0.20
C LYS A 138 20.48 2.88 1.60
N ASN A 139 19.58 3.47 2.38
CA ASN A 139 19.85 3.89 3.76
C ASN A 139 20.03 2.72 4.74
N PHE A 140 19.45 1.56 4.42
CA PHE A 140 19.64 0.30 5.14
C PHE A 140 20.75 -0.57 4.56
N SER A 141 21.59 -0.02 3.68
CA SER A 141 22.76 -0.70 3.09
C SER A 141 22.44 -2.05 2.42
N ILE A 142 21.22 -2.21 1.90
CA ILE A 142 20.84 -3.42 1.16
C ILE A 142 21.69 -3.48 -0.12
N PRO A 143 22.34 -4.63 -0.43
CA PRO A 143 23.18 -4.75 -1.61
C PRO A 143 22.42 -4.42 -2.90
N SER A 144 23.03 -3.58 -3.76
CA SER A 144 22.42 -3.08 -4.99
C SER A 144 21.88 -4.18 -5.92
N LYS A 145 22.53 -5.36 -5.92
CA LYS A 145 22.10 -6.53 -6.72
C LYS A 145 20.71 -7.04 -6.33
N ARG A 146 20.28 -6.84 -5.09
CA ARG A 146 18.99 -7.33 -4.55
C ARG A 146 17.88 -6.29 -4.55
N ILE A 147 18.24 -5.00 -4.54
CA ILE A 147 17.27 -3.88 -4.54
C ILE A 147 16.26 -4.01 -5.68
N LEU A 148 16.73 -4.28 -6.91
CA LEU A 148 15.85 -4.45 -8.06
C LEU A 148 14.87 -5.62 -7.88
N ALA A 149 15.35 -6.76 -7.37
CA ALA A 149 14.51 -7.92 -7.12
C ALA A 149 13.38 -7.62 -6.11
N TYR A 150 13.69 -6.88 -5.04
CA TYR A 150 12.68 -6.47 -4.07
C TYR A 150 11.71 -5.42 -4.60
N ILE A 151 12.18 -4.46 -5.41
CA ILE A 151 11.30 -3.51 -6.09
C ILE A 151 10.33 -4.25 -7.03
N SER A 152 10.82 -5.21 -7.81
CA SER A 152 9.97 -6.03 -8.68
C SER A 152 8.94 -6.83 -7.87
N LEU A 153 9.36 -7.43 -6.76
CA LEU A 153 8.45 -8.16 -5.86
C LEU A 153 7.37 -7.24 -5.28
N PHE A 154 7.73 -6.03 -4.87
CA PHE A 154 6.78 -5.04 -4.37
C PHE A 154 5.71 -4.71 -5.43
N VAL A 155 6.13 -4.46 -6.68
CA VAL A 155 5.21 -4.24 -7.80
C VAL A 155 4.29 -5.44 -8.01
N ILE A 156 4.84 -6.66 -8.00
CA ILE A 156 4.06 -7.89 -8.18
C ILE A 156 2.99 -8.02 -7.09
N LEU A 157 3.31 -7.74 -5.83
CA LEU A 157 2.34 -7.81 -4.73
C LEU A 157 1.19 -6.82 -4.92
N TYR A 158 1.46 -5.59 -5.34
CA TYR A 158 0.40 -4.60 -5.60
C TYR A 158 -0.45 -4.95 -6.83
N ILE A 159 0.15 -5.51 -7.88
CA ILE A 159 -0.61 -6.03 -9.03
C ILE A 159 -1.50 -7.20 -8.60
N LEU A 160 -0.96 -8.13 -7.81
CA LEU A 160 -1.72 -9.26 -7.27
C LEU A 160 -2.88 -8.78 -6.39
N ASN A 161 -2.67 -7.76 -5.56
CA ASN A 161 -3.74 -7.15 -4.78
C ASN A 161 -4.91 -6.71 -5.68
N ALA A 162 -4.62 -5.92 -6.72
CA ALA A 162 -5.63 -5.44 -7.65
C ALA A 162 -6.36 -6.59 -8.37
N LEU A 163 -5.62 -7.55 -8.93
CA LEU A 163 -6.19 -8.67 -9.68
C LEU A 163 -7.05 -9.59 -8.81
N VAL A 164 -6.60 -9.88 -7.59
CA VAL A 164 -7.33 -10.76 -6.66
C VAL A 164 -8.60 -10.07 -6.18
N ALA A 165 -8.54 -8.77 -5.86
CA ALA A 165 -9.72 -8.00 -5.46
C ALA A 165 -10.79 -7.98 -6.56
N GLU A 166 -10.40 -7.70 -7.81
CA GLU A 166 -11.32 -7.73 -8.95
C GLU A 166 -11.90 -9.14 -9.18
N SER A 167 -11.06 -10.17 -9.11
CA SER A 167 -11.48 -11.56 -9.30
C SER A 167 -12.50 -12.03 -8.26
N ILE A 168 -12.35 -11.62 -7.00
CA ILE A 168 -13.30 -11.95 -5.92
C ILE A 168 -14.66 -11.30 -6.18
N VAL A 169 -14.68 -10.04 -6.60
CA VAL A 169 -15.92 -9.27 -6.81
C VAL A 169 -16.67 -9.72 -8.06
N GLN A 170 -15.96 -10.11 -9.11
CA GLN A 170 -16.55 -10.61 -10.35
C GLN A 170 -16.96 -12.08 -10.28
N ASN A 171 -16.60 -12.79 -9.21
CA ASN A 171 -16.91 -14.21 -9.07
C ASN A 171 -18.43 -14.46 -9.09
N PRO A 172 -18.94 -15.33 -10.00
CA PRO A 172 -20.37 -15.57 -10.13
C PRO A 172 -21.00 -16.22 -8.90
N LEU A 173 -20.24 -17.01 -8.13
CA LEU A 173 -20.71 -17.61 -6.87
C LEU A 173 -20.96 -16.53 -5.81
N VAL A 174 -20.03 -15.59 -5.67
CA VAL A 174 -20.14 -14.46 -4.76
C VAL A 174 -21.32 -13.57 -5.16
N ALA A 175 -21.48 -13.30 -6.46
CA ALA A 175 -22.62 -12.54 -6.97
C ALA A 175 -23.97 -13.22 -6.71
N LYS A 176 -24.02 -14.55 -6.62
CA LYS A 176 -25.23 -15.29 -6.26
C LYS A 176 -25.55 -15.12 -4.76
N ILE A 177 -24.55 -15.27 -3.89
CA ILE A 177 -24.69 -15.08 -2.43
C ILE A 177 -25.18 -13.66 -2.12
N LEU A 178 -24.60 -12.64 -2.75
CA LEU A 178 -24.98 -11.23 -2.52
C LEU A 178 -26.39 -10.87 -3.00
N LYS A 179 -27.04 -11.70 -3.83
CA LYS A 179 -28.44 -11.51 -4.25
C LYS A 179 -29.45 -12.18 -3.31
N GLU A 180 -28.99 -13.14 -2.50
CA GLU A 180 -29.81 -13.89 -1.55
C GLU A 180 -29.87 -13.21 -0.17
N ILE A 181 -29.07 -12.17 0.05
CA ILE A 181 -29.04 -11.29 1.25
C ILE A 181 -29.75 -9.99 0.92
#